data_AF-A0A2D3WTK3-F1
#
_entry.id   AF-A0A2D3WTK3-F1
#
_cell.length_a   1.000
_cell.length_b   1.000
_cell.length_c   1.000
_cell.angle_alpha   90.00
_cell.angle_beta   90.00
_cell.angle_gamma   90.00
#
_symmetry.space_group_name_H-M   'P 1'
#
loop_
_entity.id
_entity.type
_entity.pdbx_description
1 polymer ?
#
loop_
_entity_poly.entity_id
_entity_poly.type
_entity_poly.pdbx_seq_one_letter_code
_entity_poly.pdbx_strand_id
1 'polypeptide(L)'
;MKLKAKRTEVKFEWEYADGSSAQLSYLEPTTEQIDTGIAAVEKGASESVKFSKQTLKENLRGEESSIERMLSELETSGNAYDVKGQLDEAVGNAKKRK
;
A
#
# COMPACT_ATOMS: atom_id res chain seq x y z
N MET A 1 -3.94 -19.77 24.07
CA MET A 1 -3.96 -18.37 23.62
C MET A 1 -3.12 -18.29 22.34
N LYS A 2 -3.72 -18.02 21.16
CA LYS A 2 -2.96 -17.86 19.91
C LYS A 2 -2.53 -16.39 19.79
N LEU A 3 -1.26 -16.10 19.97
CA LEU A 3 -0.69 -14.77 19.71
C LEU A 3 -0.67 -14.56 18.19
N LYS A 4 -1.59 -13.74 17.66
CA LYS A 4 -1.48 -13.29 16.27
C LYS A 4 -0.39 -12.22 16.21
N ALA A 5 0.64 -12.45 15.40
CA ALA A 5 1.67 -11.44 15.15
C ALA A 5 0.99 -10.18 14.56
N LYS A 6 1.22 -9.03 15.19
CA LYS A 6 0.70 -7.75 14.70
C LYS A 6 1.59 -7.29 13.56
N ARG A 7 1.01 -7.19 12.35
CA ARG A 7 1.66 -6.65 11.16
C ARG A 7 2.15 -5.22 11.42
N THR A 8 3.26 -4.84 10.80
CA THR A 8 3.78 -3.47 10.90
C THR A 8 2.89 -2.51 10.13
N GLU A 9 2.68 -1.32 10.69
CA GLU A 9 1.81 -0.29 10.14
C GLU A 9 2.58 1.02 10.13
N VAL A 10 2.53 1.75 9.03
CA VAL A 10 3.11 3.09 8.90
C VAL A 10 1.98 4.09 8.70
N LYS A 11 2.00 5.18 9.47
CA LYS A 11 1.06 6.29 9.32
C LYS A 11 1.70 7.37 8.45
N PHE A 12 0.92 8.00 7.60
CA PHE A 12 1.37 9.06 6.71
C PHE A 12 0.23 10.05 6.44
N GLU A 13 0.61 11.26 6.01
CA GLU A 13 -0.31 12.26 5.51
C GLU A 13 -0.27 12.23 3.98
N TRP A 14 -1.45 12.18 3.35
CA TRP A 14 -1.61 12.33 1.90
C TRP A 14 -2.13 13.73 1.60
N GLU A 15 -1.43 14.48 0.76
CA GLU A 15 -1.88 15.77 0.24
C GLU A 15 -2.52 15.56 -1.14
N TYR A 16 -3.78 15.98 -1.28
CA TYR A 16 -4.53 15.89 -2.52
C TYR A 16 -4.24 17.08 -3.45
N ALA A 17 -4.63 16.95 -4.71
CA ALA A 17 -4.37 18.00 -5.71
C ALA A 17 -5.07 19.35 -5.41
N ASP A 18 -6.09 19.37 -4.56
CA ASP A 18 -6.78 20.60 -4.12
C ASP A 18 -6.12 21.26 -2.91
N GLY A 19 -5.01 20.71 -2.42
CA GLY A 19 -4.28 21.18 -1.23
C GLY A 19 -4.88 20.73 0.09
N SER A 20 -5.97 19.93 0.08
CA SER A 20 -6.44 19.26 1.31
C SER A 20 -5.53 18.08 1.66
N SER A 21 -5.57 17.63 2.92
CA SER A 21 -4.82 16.45 3.36
C SER A 21 -5.68 15.45 4.13
N ALA A 22 -5.26 14.18 4.13
CA ALA A 22 -5.84 13.12 4.94
C ALA A 22 -4.77 12.31 5.66
N GLN A 23 -5.10 11.89 6.88
CA GLN A 23 -4.28 10.97 7.67
C GLN A 23 -4.66 9.53 7.31
N LEU A 24 -3.69 8.81 6.74
CA LEU A 24 -3.85 7.43 6.31
C LEU A 24 -2.78 6.56 6.97
N SER A 25 -2.96 5.25 6.89
CA SER A 25 -1.91 4.30 7.23
C SER A 25 -1.85 3.15 6.25
N TYR A 26 -0.68 2.54 6.16
CA TYR A 26 -0.40 1.40 5.31
C TYR A 26 0.07 0.23 6.16
N LEU A 27 -0.65 -0.87 6.05
CA LEU A 27 -0.35 -2.10 6.74
C LEU A 27 0.56 -2.97 5.88
N GLU A 28 1.58 -3.55 6.49
CA GLU A 28 2.49 -4.50 5.84
C GLU A 28 1.71 -5.59 5.05
N PRO A 29 2.11 -5.85 3.78
CA PRO A 29 1.60 -6.99 3.02
C PRO A 29 1.71 -8.31 3.78
N THR A 30 0.72 -9.18 3.66
CA THR A 30 0.81 -10.54 4.19
C THR A 30 1.84 -11.36 3.42
N THR A 31 2.32 -12.44 4.01
CA THR A 31 3.17 -13.42 3.29
C THR A 31 2.51 -13.91 2.00
N GLU A 32 1.21 -14.20 2.04
CA GLU A 32 0.44 -14.62 0.86
C GLU A 32 0.40 -13.55 -0.24
N GLN A 33 0.23 -12.27 0.14
CA GLN A 33 0.33 -11.16 -0.81
C GLN A 33 1.74 -11.10 -1.40
N ILE A 34 2.80 -11.22 -0.58
CA ILE A 34 4.19 -11.20 -1.06
C ILE A 34 4.43 -12.33 -2.08
N ASP A 35 4.04 -13.56 -1.75
CA ASP A 35 4.21 -14.73 -2.63
C ASP A 35 3.44 -14.56 -3.95
N THR A 36 2.21 -14.03 -3.87
CA THR A 36 1.39 -13.71 -5.05
C THR A 36 2.04 -12.63 -5.90
N GLY A 37 2.67 -11.63 -5.27
CA GLY A 37 3.39 -10.57 -5.95
C GLY A 37 4.60 -11.08 -6.73
N ILE A 38 5.37 -12.01 -6.16
CA ILE A 38 6.49 -12.66 -6.84
C ILE A 38 5.99 -13.41 -8.09
N ALA A 39 4.94 -14.21 -7.96
CA ALA A 39 4.34 -14.92 -9.10
C ALA A 39 3.76 -13.95 -10.16
N ALA A 40 3.24 -12.79 -9.75
CA ALA A 40 2.75 -11.77 -10.68
C ALA A 40 3.89 -11.14 -11.51
N VAL A 41 5.08 -10.96 -10.92
CA VAL A 41 6.28 -10.49 -11.64
C VAL A 41 6.71 -11.49 -12.70
N GLU A 42 6.67 -12.79 -12.40
CA GLU A 42 7.00 -13.86 -13.37
C GLU A 42 6.05 -13.91 -14.57
N LYS A 43 4.78 -13.50 -14.38
CA LYS A 43 3.77 -13.40 -15.44
C LYS A 43 3.91 -12.14 -16.30
N GLY A 44 4.72 -11.18 -15.87
CA GLY A 44 5.03 -9.94 -16.59
C GLY A 44 4.39 -8.67 -16.03
N ALA A 45 4.73 -7.54 -16.65
CA ALA A 45 4.44 -6.21 -16.12
C ALA A 45 2.95 -5.92 -15.86
N SER A 46 2.06 -6.38 -16.73
CA SER A 46 0.61 -6.13 -16.59
C SER A 46 0.03 -6.76 -15.32
N GLU A 47 0.40 -8.01 -15.03
CA GLU A 47 -0.07 -8.72 -13.83
C GLU A 47 0.57 -8.13 -12.56
N SER A 48 1.86 -7.76 -12.63
CA SER A 48 2.53 -7.06 -11.53
C SER A 48 1.82 -5.74 -11.18
N VAL A 49 1.44 -4.94 -12.18
CA VAL A 49 0.74 -3.66 -11.94
C VAL A 49 -0.63 -3.87 -11.31
N LYS A 50 -1.42 -4.84 -11.82
CA LYS A 50 -2.72 -5.19 -11.22
C LYS A 50 -2.57 -5.61 -9.76
N PHE A 51 -1.60 -6.49 -9.49
CA PHE A 51 -1.31 -6.95 -8.14
C PHE A 51 -0.89 -5.80 -7.19
N SER A 52 -0.03 -4.90 -7.66
CA SER A 52 0.39 -3.73 -6.88
C SER A 52 -0.80 -2.85 -6.51
N LYS A 53 -1.68 -2.52 -7.48
CA LYS A 53 -2.89 -1.73 -7.22
C LYS A 53 -3.81 -2.40 -6.20
N GLN A 54 -4.04 -3.71 -6.35
CA GLN A 54 -4.88 -4.48 -5.44
C GLN A 54 -4.31 -4.48 -4.02
N THR A 55 -3.02 -4.77 -3.87
CA THR A 55 -2.36 -4.82 -2.56
C THR A 55 -2.33 -3.44 -1.90
N LEU A 56 -2.13 -2.37 -2.68
CA LEU A 56 -2.22 -1.01 -2.16
C LEU A 56 -3.61 -0.77 -1.53
N LYS A 57 -4.68 -1.07 -2.27
CA LYS A 57 -6.06 -0.92 -1.80
C LYS A 57 -6.37 -1.75 -0.56
N GLU A 58 -5.95 -3.02 -0.53
CA GLU A 58 -6.23 -3.95 0.58
C GLU A 58 -5.50 -3.59 1.88
N ASN A 59 -4.43 -2.81 1.79
CA ASN A 59 -3.54 -2.52 2.90
C ASN A 59 -3.58 -1.07 3.39
N LEU A 60 -4.23 -0.17 2.64
CA LEU A 60 -4.55 1.19 3.10
C LEU A 60 -5.62 1.17 4.20
N ARG A 61 -5.46 2.04 5.20
CA ARG A 61 -6.37 2.23 6.33
C ARG A 61 -6.55 3.73 6.55
N GLY A 62 -7.74 4.10 7.01
CA GLY A 62 -8.15 5.50 7.12
C GLY A 62 -9.65 5.65 6.85
N GLU A 63 -10.10 6.88 6.65
CA GLU A 63 -11.46 7.15 6.19
C GLU A 63 -11.66 6.61 4.77
N GLU A 64 -12.76 5.90 4.53
CA GLU A 64 -13.05 5.26 3.24
C GLU A 64 -13.05 6.26 2.09
N SER A 65 -13.70 7.42 2.29
CA SER A 65 -13.73 8.53 1.32
C SER A 65 -12.33 9.02 0.94
N SER A 66 -11.41 9.09 1.91
CA SER A 66 -10.03 9.51 1.71
C SER A 66 -9.23 8.46 0.93
N ILE A 67 -9.41 7.17 1.26
CA ILE A 67 -8.75 6.08 0.54
C ILE A 67 -9.22 6.04 -0.92
N GLU A 68 -10.53 6.11 -1.16
CA GLU A 68 -11.08 6.10 -2.52
C GLU A 68 -10.56 7.28 -3.34
N ARG A 69 -10.50 8.47 -2.73
CA ARG A 69 -9.98 9.68 -3.37
C ARG A 69 -8.50 9.55 -3.72
N MET A 70 -7.68 9.07 -2.79
CA MET A 70 -6.25 8.80 -3.03
C MET A 70 -6.07 7.82 -4.18
N LEU A 71 -6.82 6.70 -4.18
CA LEU A 71 -6.74 5.70 -5.25
C LEU A 71 -7.16 6.25 -6.61
N SER A 72 -8.16 7.13 -6.66
CA SER A 72 -8.59 7.79 -7.89
C SER A 72 -7.53 8.74 -8.46
N GLU A 73 -6.85 9.52 -7.60
CA GLU A 73 -5.73 10.36 -8.03
C GLU A 73 -4.54 9.53 -8.53
N LEU A 74 -4.24 8.41 -7.87
CA LEU A 74 -3.19 7.48 -8.28
C LEU A 74 -3.51 6.77 -9.60
N GLU A 75 -4.77 6.46 -9.85
CA GLU A 75 -5.21 5.89 -11.12
C GLU A 75 -5.09 6.90 -12.26
N THR A 76 -5.46 8.15 -12.01
CA THR A 76 -5.36 9.25 -12.99
C THR A 76 -3.90 9.60 -13.32
N SER A 77 -3.04 9.63 -12.30
CA SER A 77 -1.61 9.95 -12.46
C SER A 77 -0.76 8.78 -12.94
N GLY A 78 -1.23 7.54 -12.77
CA GLY A 78 -0.45 6.33 -13.06
C GLY A 78 0.58 5.97 -11.98
N ASN A 79 0.60 6.68 -10.84
CA ASN A 79 1.67 6.58 -9.83
C ASN A 79 1.44 5.51 -8.75
N ALA A 80 0.40 4.69 -8.88
CA ALA A 80 0.03 3.70 -7.86
C ALA A 80 1.18 2.71 -7.51
N TYR A 81 2.01 2.35 -8.50
CA TYR A 81 3.14 1.45 -8.30
C TYR A 81 4.25 2.09 -7.44
N ASP A 82 4.63 3.32 -7.77
CA ASP A 82 5.70 4.04 -7.08
C ASP A 82 5.32 4.34 -5.63
N VAL A 83 4.08 4.81 -5.40
CA VAL A 83 3.57 5.06 -4.05
C VAL A 83 3.53 3.78 -3.22
N LYS A 84 3.12 2.65 -3.81
CA LYS A 84 3.19 1.36 -3.11
C LYS A 84 4.63 1.01 -2.73
N GLY A 85 5.59 1.18 -3.65
CA GLY A 85 7.00 0.90 -3.37
C GLY A 85 7.54 1.73 -2.21
N GLN A 86 7.21 3.03 -2.16
CA GLN A 86 7.58 3.92 -1.05
C GLN A 86 6.96 3.47 0.29
N LEU A 87 5.70 3.04 0.28
CA LEU A 87 5.02 2.56 1.48
C LEU A 87 5.59 1.22 1.97
N ASP A 88 5.91 0.30 1.05
CA ASP A 88 6.58 -0.97 1.38
C ASP A 88 7.97 -0.72 2.00
N GLU A 89 8.73 0.22 1.45
CA GLU A 89 10.03 0.63 2.00
C GLU A 89 9.88 1.24 3.41
N ALA A 90 8.90 2.13 3.59
CA ALA A 90 8.60 2.72 4.89
C ALA A 90 8.27 1.66 5.94
N VAL A 91 7.46 0.65 5.57
CA VAL A 91 7.17 -0.52 6.43
C VAL A 91 8.44 -1.31 6.75
N GLY A 92 9.28 -1.58 5.76
CA GLY A 92 10.56 -2.27 5.94
C GLY A 92 11.50 -1.55 6.91
N ASN A 93 11.56 -0.23 6.81
CA ASN A 93 12.34 0.62 7.71
C ASN A 93 11.74 0.66 9.12
N ALA A 94 10.42 0.70 9.25
CA ALA A 94 9.74 0.63 10.55
C ALA A 94 9.95 -0.72 11.26
N LYS A 95 10.04 -1.82 10.51
CA LYS A 95 10.36 -3.15 11.06
C LYS A 95 11.76 -3.23 11.64
N LYS A 96 12.77 -2.71 10.95
CA LYS A 96 14.18 -2.75 11.39
C LYS A 96 14.43 -1.99 12.70
N ARG A 97 13.54 -1.07 13.07
CA ARG A 97 13.61 -0.27 14.30
C ARG A 97 12.97 -0.94 15.52
N LYS A 98 12.28 -2.07 15.36
CA LYS A 98 11.69 -2.86 16.46
C LYS A 98 12.64 -3.96 16.90
#